data_AF-A0A946MKH7-F1
#
_entry.id   AF-A0A946MKH7-F1
#
_cell.length_a   1.000
_cell.length_b   1.000
_cell.length_c   1.000
_cell.angle_alpha   90.00
_cell.angle_beta   90.00
_cell.angle_gamma   90.00
#
_symmetry.space_group_name_H-M   'P 1'
#
loop_
_entity.id
_entity.type
_entity.pdbx_description
1 polymer ?
#
loop_
_entity_poly.entity_id
_entity_poly.type
_entity_poly.pdbx_seq_one_letter_code
_entity_poly.pdbx_strand_id
1 'polypeptide(L)'
;MMMTKKYPIAFDIGFHDIHALQLDKSRGKFRIQSMFHQKLEHELTDIKQSSPDLLNALKIIKKQGKFKGNRTVIHIPAHKVFSFPIEFVLKEDETMEEAIVREVDQNLPYPLEEAVIDYPSITRSAKKSFRK
;
A
#
# COMPACT_ATOMS: atom_id res chain seq x y z
N MET A 1 6.93 24.43 18.72
CA MET A 1 6.63 24.53 17.26
C MET A 1 5.86 23.28 16.84
N MET A 2 4.55 23.38 16.60
CA MET A 2 3.76 22.24 16.11
C MET A 2 4.16 21.96 14.66
N MET A 3 4.78 20.81 14.38
CA MET A 3 4.99 20.38 13.01
C MET A 3 3.64 20.14 12.35
N THR A 4 3.29 20.94 11.34
CA THR A 4 2.14 20.65 10.50
C THR A 4 2.36 19.30 9.82
N LYS A 5 1.50 18.33 10.13
CA LYS A 5 1.58 16.98 9.59
C LYS A 5 1.35 17.06 8.08
N LYS A 6 2.43 16.89 7.30
CA LYS A 6 2.36 16.88 5.84
C LYS A 6 1.68 15.59 5.36
N TYR A 7 0.79 15.70 4.38
CA TYR A 7 0.24 14.54 3.70
C TYR A 7 1.34 13.80 2.92
N PRO A 8 1.27 12.47 2.80
CA PRO A 8 2.24 11.72 2.01
C PRO A 8 2.12 12.06 0.51
N ILE A 9 3.17 11.74 -0.23
CA ILE A 9 3.16 11.76 -1.69
C ILE A 9 2.59 10.41 -2.15
N ALA A 10 1.44 10.44 -2.82
CA ALA A 10 0.87 9.28 -3.46
C ALA A 10 1.55 9.04 -4.79
N PHE A 11 1.98 7.82 -5.03
CA PHE A 11 2.50 7.35 -6.31
C PHE A 11 1.58 6.26 -6.84
N ASP A 12 1.23 6.38 -8.11
CA ASP A 12 0.60 5.32 -8.89
C ASP A 12 1.56 4.95 -10.02
N ILE A 13 2.00 3.69 -10.02
CA ILE A 13 3.06 3.18 -10.90
C ILE A 13 2.39 2.20 -11.86
N GLY A 14 2.09 2.71 -13.06
CA GLY A 14 1.57 1.90 -14.15
C GLY A 14 2.68 1.22 -14.95
N PHE A 15 2.28 0.52 -16.00
CA PHE A 15 3.22 -0.16 -16.89
C PHE A 15 4.05 0.81 -17.75
N HIS A 16 3.47 1.93 -18.18
CA HIS A 16 4.11 2.89 -19.10
C HIS A 16 4.25 4.31 -18.53
N ASP A 17 3.76 4.53 -17.33
CA ASP A 17 3.73 5.86 -16.73
C ASP A 17 3.75 5.79 -15.21
N ILE A 18 4.20 6.89 -14.61
CA ILE A 18 4.18 7.10 -13.18
C ILE A 18 3.47 8.41 -12.92
N HIS A 19 2.45 8.34 -12.08
CA HIS A 19 1.72 9.47 -11.57
C HIS A 19 2.12 9.72 -10.11
N ALA A 20 2.26 10.99 -9.75
CA ALA A 20 2.51 11.39 -8.37
C ALA A 20 1.57 12.56 -7.98
N LEU A 21 0.98 12.48 -6.79
CA LEU A 21 0.05 13.46 -6.26
C LEU A 21 0.35 13.71 -4.77
N GLN A 22 0.36 14.97 -4.35
CA GLN A 22 0.34 15.32 -2.94
C GLN A 22 -0.79 16.30 -2.68
N LEU A 23 -1.62 15.96 -1.70
CA LEU A 23 -2.70 16.81 -1.24
C LEU A 23 -2.23 17.69 -0.08
N ASP A 24 -2.96 18.78 0.13
CA ASP A 24 -2.89 19.62 1.31
C ASP A 24 -4.32 19.81 1.84
N LYS A 25 -4.47 20.03 3.14
CA LYS A 25 -5.78 20.28 3.77
C LYS A 25 -5.74 21.63 4.48
N SER A 26 -6.59 22.55 4.02
CA SER A 26 -6.75 23.87 4.62
C SER A 26 -8.23 24.18 4.77
N ARG A 27 -8.61 24.71 5.95
CA ARG A 27 -10.01 25.07 6.28
C ARG A 27 -11.01 23.94 5.98
N GLY A 28 -10.62 22.70 6.30
CA GLY A 28 -11.45 21.51 6.08
C GLY A 28 -11.53 21.00 4.63
N LYS A 29 -11.00 21.73 3.65
CA LYS A 29 -11.02 21.36 2.23
C LYS A 29 -9.67 20.80 1.77
N PHE A 30 -9.71 19.83 0.89
CA PHE A 30 -8.52 19.32 0.21
C PHE A 30 -8.18 20.18 -1.00
N ARG A 31 -6.87 20.32 -1.26
CA ARG A 31 -6.32 20.97 -2.45
C ARG A 31 -5.14 20.15 -2.96
N ILE A 32 -4.94 20.13 -4.27
CA ILE A 32 -3.73 19.60 -4.89
C ILE A 32 -2.56 20.52 -4.53
N GLN A 33 -1.59 20.00 -3.77
CA GLN A 33 -0.36 20.71 -3.47
C GLN A 33 0.63 20.60 -4.62
N SER A 34 0.77 19.39 -5.15
CA SER A 34 1.73 19.03 -6.19
C SER A 34 1.17 17.86 -6.98
N MET A 35 1.42 17.85 -8.28
CA MET A 35 1.10 16.74 -9.17
C MET A 35 2.22 16.60 -10.21
N PHE A 36 2.54 15.38 -10.58
CA PHE A 36 3.51 15.07 -11.62
C PHE A 36 3.09 13.83 -12.39
N HIS A 37 3.48 13.77 -13.66
CA HIS A 37 3.30 12.61 -14.52
C HIS A 37 4.57 12.44 -15.37
N GLN A 38 5.05 11.21 -15.46
CA GLN A 38 6.19 10.83 -16.28
C GLN A 38 5.84 9.59 -17.10
N LYS A 39 5.97 9.68 -18.43
CA LYS A 39 5.98 8.48 -19.28
C LYS A 39 7.31 7.78 -19.18
N LEU A 40 7.29 6.47 -19.22
CA LEU A 40 8.48 5.63 -19.19
C LEU A 40 8.88 5.27 -20.62
N GLU A 41 10.18 5.16 -20.85
CA GLU A 41 10.73 4.77 -22.15
C GLU A 41 10.45 3.29 -22.44
N HIS A 42 10.50 2.46 -21.40
CA HIS A 42 10.22 1.03 -21.46
C HIS A 42 9.09 0.65 -20.48
N GLU A 43 8.46 -0.48 -20.76
CA GLU A 43 7.41 -1.04 -19.92
C GLU A 43 7.96 -1.59 -18.59
N LEU A 44 7.27 -1.31 -17.49
CA LEU A 44 7.54 -1.89 -16.17
C LEU A 44 6.85 -3.25 -16.02
N THR A 45 7.34 -4.27 -16.72
CA THR A 45 6.80 -5.64 -16.60
C THR A 45 7.34 -6.39 -15.38
N ASP A 46 8.60 -6.12 -15.02
CA ASP A 46 9.26 -6.65 -13.83
C ASP A 46 10.03 -5.52 -13.11
N ILE A 47 9.62 -5.19 -11.88
CA ILE A 47 10.21 -4.12 -11.07
C ILE A 47 11.71 -4.34 -10.84
N LYS A 48 12.19 -5.59 -10.77
CA LYS A 48 13.62 -5.88 -10.60
C LYS A 48 14.41 -5.45 -11.84
N GLN A 49 13.89 -5.76 -13.02
CA GLN A 49 14.54 -5.48 -14.31
C GLN A 49 14.42 -4.01 -14.68
N SER A 50 13.27 -3.39 -14.39
CA SER A 50 12.98 -2.00 -14.74
C SER A 50 13.40 -0.98 -13.66
N SER A 51 14.23 -1.40 -12.70
CA SER A 51 14.69 -0.57 -11.60
C SER A 51 15.45 0.71 -12.03
N PRO A 52 16.25 0.76 -13.12
CA PRO A 52 16.91 2.00 -13.56
C PRO A 52 15.92 3.06 -14.04
N ASP A 53 14.94 2.68 -14.87
CA ASP A 53 13.94 3.59 -15.44
C ASP A 53 13.01 4.14 -14.37
N LEU A 54 12.55 3.26 -13.47
CA LEU A 54 11.79 3.66 -12.29
C LEU A 54 12.59 4.63 -11.40
N LEU A 55 13.86 4.34 -11.14
CA LEU A 55 14.71 5.22 -10.32
C LEU A 55 14.92 6.58 -10.98
N ASN A 56 15.14 6.63 -12.30
CA ASN A 56 15.30 7.86 -13.05
C ASN A 56 14.02 8.69 -13.03
N ALA A 57 12.87 8.07 -13.25
CA ALA A 57 11.57 8.73 -13.15
C ALA A 57 11.33 9.29 -11.74
N LEU A 58 11.60 8.52 -10.68
CA LEU A 58 11.48 8.99 -9.30
C LEU A 58 12.43 10.16 -8.98
N LYS A 59 13.65 10.17 -9.52
CA LYS A 59 14.58 11.30 -9.40
C LYS A 59 14.04 12.56 -10.08
N ILE A 60 13.49 12.43 -11.29
CA ILE A 60 12.86 13.52 -12.02
C ILE A 60 11.68 14.09 -11.21
N ILE A 61 10.78 13.21 -10.75
CA ILE A 61 9.62 13.56 -9.93
C ILE A 61 10.05 14.30 -8.65
N LYS A 62 11.09 13.82 -7.96
CA LYS A 62 11.62 14.47 -6.75
C LYS A 62 12.19 15.86 -7.04
N LYS A 63 12.91 16.02 -8.16
CA LYS A 63 13.56 17.28 -8.54
C LYS A 63 12.55 18.32 -9.04
N GLN A 64 11.55 17.90 -9.81
CA GLN A 64 10.67 18.80 -10.56
C GLN A 64 9.25 18.92 -9.99
N GLY A 65 8.76 17.89 -9.28
CA GLY A 65 7.37 17.81 -8.82
C GLY A 65 7.02 18.70 -7.62
N LYS A 66 7.99 19.43 -7.05
CA LYS A 66 7.79 20.38 -5.95
C LYS A 66 7.08 19.78 -4.72
N PHE A 67 7.23 18.48 -4.50
CA PHE A 67 6.65 17.77 -3.35
C PHE A 67 7.31 18.19 -2.04
N LYS A 68 6.58 18.07 -0.92
CA LYS A 68 7.07 18.39 0.43
C LYS A 68 7.21 17.12 1.27
N GLY A 69 8.39 16.93 1.85
CA GLY A 69 8.69 15.76 2.69
C GLY A 69 9.04 14.52 1.85
N ASN A 70 9.15 13.38 2.52
CA ASN A 70 9.63 12.12 1.94
C ASN A 70 8.73 10.91 2.25
N ARG A 71 7.63 11.10 2.99
CA ARG A 71 6.66 10.02 3.23
C ARG A 71 5.86 9.78 1.96
N THR A 72 5.80 8.52 1.54
CA THR A 72 5.12 8.12 0.32
C THR A 72 4.06 7.07 0.62
N VAL A 73 3.08 6.97 -0.26
CA VAL A 73 2.14 5.85 -0.33
C VAL A 73 2.10 5.36 -1.77
N ILE A 74 2.08 4.05 -1.95
CA ILE A 74 1.99 3.39 -3.25
C ILE A 74 0.76 2.51 -3.29
N HIS A 75 0.25 2.25 -4.49
CA HIS A 75 -0.78 1.26 -4.75
C HIS A 75 -0.13 0.01 -5.35
N ILE A 76 -0.47 -1.18 -4.84
CA ILE A 76 -0.10 -2.46 -5.45
C ILE A 76 -1.20 -2.80 -6.46
N PRO A 77 -0.87 -3.05 -7.75
CA PRO A 77 -1.89 -3.37 -8.76
C PRO A 77 -2.76 -4.56 -8.35
N ALA A 78 -4.07 -4.45 -8.54
CA ALA A 78 -5.02 -5.48 -8.10
C ALA A 78 -4.71 -6.89 -8.64
N HIS A 79 -4.19 -7.00 -9.86
CA HIS A 79 -3.80 -8.30 -10.45
C HIS A 79 -2.56 -8.95 -9.79
N LYS A 80 -1.87 -8.22 -8.90
CA LYS A 80 -0.77 -8.71 -8.06
C LYS A 80 -1.23 -9.03 -6.63
N VAL A 81 -2.51 -8.87 -6.32
CA VAL A 81 -3.08 -9.08 -4.99
C VAL A 81 -4.10 -10.22 -5.06
N PHE A 82 -3.91 -11.25 -4.24
CA PHE A 82 -4.93 -12.26 -4.00
C PHE A 82 -5.70 -11.89 -2.74
N SER A 83 -7.02 -11.76 -2.85
CA SER A 83 -7.91 -11.44 -1.73
C SER A 83 -9.03 -12.45 -1.68
N PHE A 84 -9.10 -13.19 -0.59
CA PHE A 84 -10.11 -14.21 -0.37
C PHE A 84 -10.44 -14.27 1.13
N PRO A 85 -11.70 -14.59 1.50
CA PRO A 85 -12.05 -14.83 2.88
C PRO A 85 -11.43 -16.16 3.35
N ILE A 86 -11.12 -16.24 4.64
CA ILE A 86 -10.73 -17.48 5.31
C ILE A 86 -11.62 -17.72 6.52
N GLU A 87 -11.83 -18.98 6.84
CA GLU A 87 -12.44 -19.43 8.09
C GLU A 87 -11.46 -20.38 8.76
N PHE A 88 -11.25 -20.21 10.07
CA PHE A 88 -10.33 -21.06 10.83
C PHE A 88 -10.83 -21.29 12.25
N VAL A 89 -10.32 -22.36 12.83
CA VAL A 89 -10.46 -22.67 14.25
C VAL A 89 -9.08 -22.58 14.87
N LEU A 90 -9.01 -22.01 16.09
CA LEU A 90 -7.78 -21.97 16.89
C LEU A 90 -7.59 -23.31 17.62
N LYS A 91 -6.45 -23.94 17.40
CA LYS A 91 -5.93 -25.06 18.20
C LYS A 91 -5.35 -24.57 19.53
N GLU A 92 -5.22 -25.47 20.51
CA GLU A 92 -4.76 -25.13 21.88
C GLU A 92 -3.40 -24.45 21.91
N ASP A 93 -2.48 -24.86 21.03
CA ASP A 93 -1.09 -24.39 21.00
C ASP A 93 -0.75 -23.52 19.78
N GLU A 94 -1.75 -22.89 19.13
CA GLU A 94 -1.51 -21.99 18.00
C GLU A 94 -2.00 -20.56 18.26
N THR A 95 -1.26 -19.60 17.74
CA THR A 95 -1.64 -18.19 17.68
C THR A 95 -2.64 -17.94 16.54
N MET A 96 -3.31 -16.80 16.59
CA MET A 96 -4.21 -16.38 15.51
C MET A 96 -3.46 -16.21 14.19
N GLU A 97 -2.27 -15.64 14.24
CA GLU A 97 -1.40 -15.45 13.09
C GLU A 97 -1.00 -16.80 12.46
N GLU A 98 -0.63 -17.80 13.27
CA GLU A 98 -0.32 -19.15 12.79
C GLU A 98 -1.54 -19.83 12.15
N ALA A 99 -2.72 -19.69 12.76
CA ALA A 99 -3.95 -20.22 12.17
C ALA A 99 -4.30 -19.55 10.84
N ILE A 100 -4.16 -18.23 10.73
CA ILE A 100 -4.35 -17.47 9.48
C ILE A 100 -3.38 -17.96 8.41
N VAL A 101 -2.09 -18.04 8.73
CA VAL A 101 -1.05 -18.48 7.79
C VAL A 101 -1.32 -19.90 7.31
N ARG A 102 -1.71 -20.81 8.22
CA ARG A 102 -2.05 -22.20 7.88
C ARG A 102 -3.22 -22.33 6.90
N GLU A 103 -4.26 -21.50 7.03
CA GLU A 103 -5.36 -21.51 6.06
C GLU A 103 -4.98 -20.83 4.74
N VAL A 104 -4.23 -19.72 4.80
CA VAL A 104 -3.81 -18.99 3.60
C VAL A 104 -2.93 -19.87 2.71
N ASP A 105 -1.97 -20.59 3.29
CA ASP A 105 -1.03 -21.46 2.57
C ASP A 105 -1.74 -22.50 1.68
N GLN A 106 -2.85 -23.07 2.15
CA GLN A 106 -3.66 -24.04 1.38
C GLN A 106 -4.35 -23.43 0.14
N ASN A 107 -4.44 -22.11 0.07
CA ASN A 107 -5.19 -21.37 -0.95
C ASN A 107 -4.29 -20.51 -1.85
N LEU A 108 -2.99 -20.42 -1.58
CA LEU A 108 -2.08 -19.64 -2.40
C LEU A 108 -1.68 -20.38 -3.69
N PRO A 109 -1.63 -19.69 -4.85
CA PRO A 109 -1.16 -20.27 -6.09
C PRO A 109 0.38 -20.27 -6.23
N TYR A 110 1.10 -19.93 -5.16
CA TYR A 110 2.57 -19.81 -5.10
C TYR A 110 3.05 -20.06 -3.65
N PRO A 111 4.37 -20.29 -3.43
CA PRO A 111 4.90 -20.59 -2.11
C PRO A 111 4.64 -19.49 -1.08
N LEU A 112 4.36 -19.90 0.16
CA LEU A 112 4.12 -18.98 1.28
C LEU A 112 5.28 -18.01 1.52
N GLU A 113 6.52 -18.45 1.30
CA GLU A 113 7.73 -17.65 1.52
C GLU A 113 7.83 -16.45 0.56
N GLU A 114 7.09 -16.48 -0.55
CA GLU A 114 7.00 -15.39 -1.53
C GLU A 114 5.83 -14.44 -1.23
N ALA A 115 4.96 -14.78 -0.27
CA ALA A 115 3.75 -14.03 0.04
C ALA A 115 3.99 -12.92 1.07
N VAL A 116 3.36 -11.77 0.85
CA VAL A 116 3.12 -10.76 1.90
C VAL A 116 1.65 -10.83 2.25
N ILE A 117 1.34 -11.21 3.50
CA ILE A 117 -0.02 -11.38 3.99
C ILE A 117 -0.42 -10.15 4.81
N ASP A 118 -1.59 -9.60 4.51
CA ASP A 118 -2.22 -8.55 5.30
C ASP A 118 -3.71 -8.88 5.48
N TYR A 119 -4.28 -8.47 6.60
CA TYR A 119 -5.67 -8.71 6.93
C TYR A 119 -6.24 -7.57 7.81
N PRO A 120 -7.52 -7.20 7.65
CA PRO A 120 -8.15 -6.20 8.50
C PRO A 120 -8.10 -6.62 9.98
N SER A 121 -7.93 -5.65 10.89
CA SER A 121 -7.93 -5.94 12.32
C SER A 121 -9.20 -6.68 12.74
N ILE A 122 -9.02 -7.93 13.20
CA ILE A 122 -10.09 -8.78 13.71
C ILE A 122 -10.39 -8.35 15.14
N THR A 123 -10.96 -7.16 15.33
CA THR A 123 -11.45 -6.77 16.66
C THR A 123 -12.75 -7.52 16.94
N ARG A 124 -12.72 -8.39 17.96
CA ARG A 124 -13.95 -8.96 18.51
C ARG A 124 -14.77 -7.79 19.06
N SER A 125 -15.91 -7.48 18.44
CA SER A 125 -16.85 -6.49 18.99
C SER A 125 -17.32 -7.00 20.34
N ALA A 126 -16.69 -6.51 21.42
CA ALA A 126 -17.19 -6.72 22.75
C ALA A 126 -18.52 -5.96 22.83
N LYS A 127 -19.64 -6.69 22.67
CA LYS A 127 -20.96 -6.19 23.04
C LYS A 127 -20.86 -5.74 24.50
N LYS A 128 -20.70 -4.44 24.75
CA LYS A 128 -20.95 -3.85 26.06
C LYS A 128 -22.43 -4.06 26.35
N SER A 129 -22.73 -5.10 27.13
CA SER A 129 -24.03 -5.27 27.77
C SER A 129 -24.24 -4.07 28.68
N PHE A 130 -25.00 -3.08 28.22
CA PHE A 130 -25.64 -2.13 29.11
C PHE A 130 -26.65 -2.89 29.96
N ARG A 131 -26.28 -3.21 31.20
CA ARG A 131 -27.27 -3.53 32.23
C ARG A 131 -27.95 -2.20 32.61
N LYS A 132 -29.28 -2.21 32.50
CA LYS A 132 -30.16 -1.13 32.95
C LYS A 132 -30.06 -0.95 34.47
#